data_AF-A0A7T8KDW1-F1
#
_entry.id   AF-A0A7T8KDW1-F1
#
_cell.length_a   1.000
_cell.length_b   1.000
_cell.length_c   1.000
_cell.angle_alpha   90.00
_cell.angle_beta   90.00
_cell.angle_gamma   90.00
#
_symmetry.space_group_name_H-M   'P 1'
#
loop_
_entity.id
_entity.type
_entity.pdbx_description
1 polymer ?
#
loop_
_entity_poly.entity_id
_entity_poly.type
_entity_poly.pdbx_seq_one_letter_code
_entity_poly.pdbx_strand_id
1 'polypeptide(L)'
;VDESEVELLRSSSGECIEELRFPRAGTNNAKSILKLLQFRLRNEEEICELTHFGLQNALENLFPWMEYLVRLGWMPDGENIWLQILNRRQVLIELVMLPLKLFLPVQHNGNESLTNGNSSSESHPASGQIQILCSHQSDTWIKVNDILSFLPPSSTEDHDRGNAIKFIWASEETGWRHLYLYTVQLSSPSEANNSDVFEE
;
A
#
# COMPACT_ATOMS: atom_id res chain seq x y z
N VAL A 1 10.35 -7.33 -3.06
CA VAL A 1 9.48 -8.42 -3.57
C VAL A 1 10.04 -9.72 -3.02
N ASP A 2 9.19 -10.64 -2.60
CA ASP A 2 9.59 -11.99 -2.15
C ASP A 2 8.95 -13.04 -3.06
N GLU A 3 9.79 -13.80 -3.76
CA GLU A 3 9.40 -14.83 -4.73
C GLU A 3 9.69 -16.25 -4.22
N SER A 4 9.99 -16.42 -2.92
CA SER A 4 10.44 -17.69 -2.35
C SER A 4 9.44 -18.83 -2.61
N GLU A 5 8.14 -18.50 -2.55
CA GLU A 5 7.01 -19.40 -2.76
C GLU A 5 6.53 -19.48 -4.23
N VAL A 6 7.13 -18.72 -5.14
CA VAL A 6 6.76 -18.74 -6.57
C VAL A 6 7.44 -19.92 -7.25
N GLU A 7 6.73 -20.69 -8.06
CA GLU A 7 7.32 -21.85 -8.72
C GLU A 7 8.48 -21.48 -9.65
N LEU A 8 9.52 -22.33 -9.67
CA LEU A 8 10.62 -22.22 -10.61
C LEU A 8 10.30 -22.99 -11.90
N LEU A 9 10.27 -22.27 -13.01
CA LEU A 9 10.22 -22.82 -14.35
C LEU A 9 11.65 -22.93 -14.90
N ARG A 10 12.01 -24.12 -15.36
CA ARG A 10 13.28 -24.37 -16.03
C ARG A 10 13.03 -24.42 -17.53
N SER A 11 13.68 -23.54 -18.27
CA SER A 11 13.65 -23.54 -19.73
C SER A 11 15.05 -23.87 -20.25
N SER A 12 15.14 -24.75 -21.24
CA SER A 12 16.39 -25.02 -21.94
C SER A 12 16.40 -24.31 -23.29
N SER A 13 17.47 -23.57 -23.55
CA SER A 13 17.77 -23.01 -24.87
C SER A 13 19.15 -23.48 -25.32
N GLY A 14 19.18 -24.60 -26.05
CA GLY A 14 20.42 -25.32 -26.35
C GLY A 14 21.00 -25.99 -25.10
N GLU A 15 22.27 -25.72 -24.78
CA GLU A 15 22.96 -26.23 -23.58
C GLU A 15 22.75 -25.35 -22.33
N CYS A 16 22.13 -24.17 -22.47
CA CYS A 16 21.86 -23.26 -21.36
C CYS A 16 20.52 -23.62 -20.69
N ILE A 17 20.54 -23.77 -19.37
CA ILE A 17 19.34 -23.92 -18.54
C ILE A 17 19.10 -22.60 -17.82
N GLU A 18 17.96 -21.98 -18.09
CA GLU A 18 17.50 -20.77 -17.41
C GLU A 18 16.42 -21.14 -16.39
N GLU A 19 16.54 -20.60 -15.18
CA GLU A 19 15.52 -20.76 -14.12
C GLU A 19 14.81 -19.43 -13.91
N LEU A 20 13.48 -19.44 -14.06
CA LEU A 20 12.63 -18.27 -13.92
C LEU A 20 11.54 -18.54 -12.88
N ARG A 21 11.32 -17.61 -11.95
CA ARG A 21 10.15 -17.65 -11.08
C ARG A 21 8.92 -17.30 -11.93
N PHE A 22 8.01 -18.26 -12.11
CA PHE A 22 6.86 -18.12 -12.99
C PHE A 22 5.57 -18.51 -12.25
N PRO A 23 4.73 -17.55 -11.86
CA PRO A 23 3.48 -17.84 -11.16
C PRO A 23 2.43 -18.36 -12.15
N ARG A 24 2.28 -19.68 -12.21
CA ARG A 24 1.22 -20.30 -13.03
C ARG A 24 -0.16 -19.99 -12.44
N ALA A 25 -1.18 -20.04 -13.29
CA ALA A 25 -2.55 -19.87 -12.83
C ALA A 25 -2.87 -20.89 -11.72
N GLY A 26 -3.32 -20.40 -10.57
CA GLY A 26 -3.63 -21.22 -9.40
C GLY A 26 -2.49 -21.41 -8.40
N THR A 27 -1.25 -21.03 -8.73
CA THR A 27 -0.09 -21.14 -7.81
C THR A 27 0.21 -19.83 -7.11
N ASN A 28 1.14 -19.82 -6.16
CA ASN A 28 1.49 -18.61 -5.42
C ASN A 28 2.10 -17.55 -6.34
N ASN A 29 1.68 -16.29 -6.16
CA ASN A 29 2.38 -15.13 -6.70
C ASN A 29 3.49 -14.67 -5.74
N ALA A 30 4.33 -13.77 -6.23
CA ALA A 30 5.29 -13.06 -5.42
C ALA A 30 4.58 -12.17 -4.39
N LYS A 31 5.12 -12.09 -3.18
CA LYS A 31 4.62 -11.19 -2.13
C LYS A 31 5.21 -9.80 -2.28
N SER A 32 4.35 -8.80 -2.23
CA SER A 32 4.74 -7.38 -2.23
C SER A 32 5.08 -6.92 -0.81
N ILE A 33 6.30 -6.42 -0.62
CA ILE A 33 6.79 -5.93 0.67
C ILE A 33 7.16 -4.46 0.50
N LEU A 34 6.52 -3.58 1.29
CA LEU A 34 6.87 -2.17 1.32
C LEU A 34 8.08 -1.92 2.22
N LYS A 35 9.01 -1.12 1.69
CA LYS A 35 10.18 -0.61 2.39
C LYS A 35 10.31 0.88 2.07
N LEU A 36 10.87 1.64 2.99
CA LEU A 36 11.20 3.04 2.79
C LEU A 36 12.71 3.20 3.00
N LEU A 37 13.37 3.90 2.07
CA LEU A 37 14.79 4.25 2.17
C LEU A 37 14.89 5.74 2.38
N GLN A 38 15.61 6.13 3.43
CA GLN A 38 15.92 7.53 3.71
C GLN A 38 17.42 7.74 3.57
N PHE A 39 17.80 8.76 2.80
CA PHE A 39 19.19 9.17 2.62
C PHE A 39 19.38 10.54 3.26
N ARG A 40 20.50 10.74 3.96
CA ARG A 40 20.99 12.08 4.29
C ARG A 40 22.07 12.46 3.29
N LEU A 41 21.97 13.67 2.75
CA LEU A 41 22.97 14.22 1.85
C LEU A 41 23.86 15.20 2.61
N ARG A 42 25.18 15.11 2.40
CA ARG A 42 26.14 16.15 2.71
C ARG A 42 26.30 17.03 1.48
N ASN A 43 26.21 18.35 1.66
CA ASN A 43 26.33 19.34 0.58
C ASN A 43 25.40 19.05 -0.61
N GLU A 44 24.21 18.48 -0.36
CA GLU A 44 23.18 18.16 -1.38
C GLU A 44 23.57 17.14 -2.46
N GLU A 45 24.82 16.68 -2.52
CA GLU A 45 25.32 15.81 -3.59
C GLU A 45 25.83 14.46 -3.08
N GLU A 46 26.35 14.39 -1.84
CA GLU A 46 27.00 13.19 -1.31
C GLU A 46 26.11 12.47 -0.30
N ILE A 47 25.71 11.22 -0.56
CA ILE A 47 24.99 10.40 0.43
C ILE A 47 25.93 10.10 1.60
N CYS A 48 25.59 10.61 2.79
CA CYS A 48 26.38 10.41 4.00
C CYS A 48 25.72 9.48 5.04
N GLU A 49 24.41 9.24 4.92
CA GLU A 49 23.67 8.30 5.77
C GLU A 49 22.60 7.61 4.93
N LEU A 50 22.40 6.31 5.17
CA LEU A 50 21.34 5.52 4.56
C LEU A 50 20.63 4.73 5.67
N THR A 51 19.34 4.97 5.82
CA THR A 51 18.50 4.29 6.80
C THR A 51 17.40 3.52 6.09
N HIS A 52 17.30 2.24 6.42
CA HIS A 52 16.27 1.35 5.90
C HIS A 52 15.10 1.29 6.89
N PHE A 53 13.89 1.40 6.37
CA PHE A 53 12.68 1.26 7.16
C PHE A 53 11.77 0.17 6.59
N GLY A 54 11.14 -0.57 7.49
CA GLY A 54 10.10 -1.55 7.18
C GLY A 54 8.75 -1.07 7.70
N LEU A 55 7.68 -1.43 7.00
CA LEU A 55 6.33 -1.19 7.50
C LEU A 55 6.12 -2.00 8.79
N GLN A 56 5.64 -1.34 9.86
CA GLN A 56 5.45 -1.92 11.19
C GLN A 56 4.60 -3.21 11.16
N ASN A 57 3.53 -3.21 10.37
CA ASN A 57 2.71 -4.38 10.11
C ASN A 57 2.70 -4.68 8.60
N ALA A 58 2.94 -5.93 8.21
CA ALA A 58 3.01 -6.29 6.80
C ALA A 58 1.67 -6.02 6.08
N LEU A 59 1.73 -5.69 4.79
CA LEU A 59 0.52 -5.46 3.99
C LEU A 59 -0.43 -6.67 4.00
N GLU A 60 0.10 -7.89 4.00
CA GLU A 60 -0.69 -9.13 4.09
C GLU A 60 -1.45 -9.28 5.42
N ASN A 61 -0.96 -8.67 6.50
CA ASN A 61 -1.67 -8.66 7.78
C ASN A 61 -2.71 -7.54 7.83
N LEU A 62 -2.40 -6.39 7.22
CA LEU A 62 -3.31 -5.24 7.15
C LEU A 62 -4.47 -5.48 6.18
N PHE A 63 -4.19 -6.17 5.07
CA PHE A 63 -5.15 -6.47 4.01
C PHE A 63 -5.03 -7.95 3.61
N PRO A 64 -5.56 -8.90 4.40
CA PRO A 64 -5.38 -10.34 4.15
C PRO A 64 -5.92 -10.85 2.82
N TRP A 65 -6.81 -10.09 2.18
CA TRP A 65 -7.37 -10.39 0.88
C TRP A 65 -6.51 -9.91 -0.30
N MET A 66 -5.52 -9.03 -0.06
CA MET A 66 -4.73 -8.44 -1.13
C MET A 66 -3.79 -9.47 -1.75
N GLU A 67 -3.61 -9.37 -3.06
CA GLU A 67 -2.66 -10.21 -3.80
C GLU A 67 -1.66 -9.33 -4.56
N TYR A 68 -2.16 -8.25 -5.18
CA TYR A 68 -1.35 -7.39 -6.03
C TYR A 68 -1.30 -5.97 -5.46
N LEU A 69 -0.09 -5.45 -5.25
CA LEU A 69 0.16 -4.02 -5.14
C LEU A 69 0.36 -3.46 -6.55
N VAL A 70 -0.65 -2.79 -7.08
CA VAL A 70 -0.74 -2.47 -8.50
C VAL A 70 -0.08 -1.14 -8.83
N ARG A 71 -0.31 -0.13 -7.98
CA ARG A 71 0.30 1.20 -8.06
C ARG A 71 0.57 1.71 -6.66
N LEU A 72 1.57 2.56 -6.55
CA LEU A 72 1.87 3.30 -5.33
C LEU A 72 2.46 4.65 -5.69
N GLY A 73 2.37 5.59 -4.76
CA GLY A 73 3.01 6.89 -4.92
C GLY A 73 2.94 7.72 -3.66
N TRP A 74 3.47 8.93 -3.76
CA TRP A 74 3.44 9.90 -2.68
C TRP A 74 2.13 10.67 -2.70
N MET A 75 1.59 10.95 -1.51
CA MET A 75 0.56 11.98 -1.36
C MET A 75 1.19 13.36 -1.53
N PRO A 76 0.44 14.39 -1.97
CA PRO A 76 0.98 15.75 -2.14
C PRO A 76 1.51 16.39 -0.85
N ASP A 77 1.13 15.90 0.32
CA ASP A 77 1.61 16.36 1.62
C ASP A 77 3.05 15.94 1.93
N GLY A 78 3.58 14.92 1.26
CA GLY A 78 4.89 14.34 1.54
C GLY A 78 5.00 13.57 2.86
N GLU A 79 3.90 13.43 3.61
CA GLU A 79 3.83 12.73 4.90
C GLU A 79 3.12 11.36 4.80
N ASN A 80 2.40 11.14 3.70
CA ASN A 80 1.66 9.92 3.42
C ASN A 80 2.05 9.36 2.03
N ILE A 81 1.84 8.06 1.86
CA ILE A 81 1.85 7.38 0.57
C ILE A 81 0.45 6.87 0.25
N TRP A 82 0.15 6.69 -1.02
CA TRP A 82 -1.06 5.97 -1.46
C TRP A 82 -0.69 4.67 -2.15
N LEU A 83 -1.58 3.69 -2.06
CA LEU A 83 -1.48 2.37 -2.66
C LEU A 83 -2.79 2.04 -3.41
N GLN A 84 -2.68 1.39 -4.56
CA GLN A 84 -3.78 0.65 -5.16
C GLN A 84 -3.52 -0.83 -4.97
N ILE A 85 -4.34 -1.48 -4.14
CA ILE A 85 -4.23 -2.92 -3.85
C ILE A 85 -5.42 -3.67 -4.45
N LEU A 86 -5.15 -4.85 -5.02
CA LEU A 86 -6.11 -5.65 -5.77
C LEU A 86 -6.13 -7.08 -5.24
N ASN A 87 -7.32 -7.66 -5.12
CA ASN A 87 -7.48 -9.04 -4.68
C ASN A 87 -7.07 -10.03 -5.79
N ARG A 88 -6.83 -11.30 -5.41
CA ARG A 88 -6.37 -12.35 -6.35
C ARG A 88 -7.29 -12.56 -7.55
N ARG A 89 -8.60 -12.44 -7.33
CA ARG A 89 -9.64 -12.57 -8.36
C ARG A 89 -9.75 -11.33 -9.26
N GLN A 90 -9.09 -10.24 -8.93
CA GLN A 90 -9.11 -8.98 -9.65
C GLN A 90 -10.51 -8.35 -9.73
N VAL A 91 -11.29 -8.47 -8.65
CA VAL A 91 -12.68 -7.98 -8.55
C VAL A 91 -12.90 -6.98 -7.41
N LEU A 92 -11.90 -6.78 -6.56
CA LEU A 92 -11.89 -5.76 -5.50
C LEU A 92 -10.57 -4.98 -5.59
N ILE A 93 -10.68 -3.67 -5.74
CA ILE A 93 -9.55 -2.72 -5.68
C ILE A 93 -9.81 -1.68 -4.59
N GLU A 94 -8.79 -1.39 -3.81
CA GLU A 94 -8.84 -0.30 -2.82
C GLU A 94 -7.73 0.70 -3.06
N LEU A 95 -8.08 1.99 -2.98
CA LEU A 95 -7.15 3.10 -2.88
C LEU A 95 -6.93 3.40 -1.40
N VAL A 96 -5.75 3.06 -0.90
CA VAL A 96 -5.38 3.15 0.52
C VAL A 96 -4.36 4.28 0.70
N MET A 97 -4.50 5.06 1.76
CA MET A 97 -3.50 6.01 2.23
C MET A 97 -2.81 5.47 3.48
N LEU A 98 -1.47 5.45 3.46
CA LEU A 98 -0.62 5.02 4.57
C LEU A 98 0.29 6.16 5.03
N PRO A 99 0.27 6.51 6.33
CA PRO A 99 1.24 7.45 6.90
C PRO A 99 2.66 6.90 6.93
N LEU A 100 3.64 7.75 6.62
CA LEU A 100 5.07 7.37 6.69
C LEU A 100 5.52 6.97 8.09
N LYS A 101 4.87 7.49 9.15
CA LYS A 101 5.17 7.12 10.54
C LYS A 101 4.98 5.62 10.84
N LEU A 102 4.28 4.88 9.97
CA LEU A 102 4.15 3.43 10.07
C LEU A 102 5.43 2.69 9.62
N PHE A 103 6.40 3.37 9.02
CA PHE A 103 7.68 2.82 8.64
C PHE A 103 8.67 3.01 9.78
N LEU A 104 9.19 1.90 10.32
CA LEU A 104 10.12 1.88 11.45
C LEU A 104 11.52 1.46 10.98
N PRO A 105 12.61 2.00 11.57
CA PRO A 105 13.97 1.63 11.20
C PRO A 105 14.21 0.12 11.35
N VAL A 106 14.80 -0.50 10.33
CA VAL A 106 15.22 -1.89 10.38
C VAL A 106 16.55 -1.94 11.14
N GLN A 107 16.55 -2.57 12.32
CA GLN A 107 17.77 -2.82 13.09
C GLN A 107 18.61 -3.89 12.39
N HIS A 108 19.81 -3.55 11.94
CA HIS A 108 20.70 -4.47 11.24
C HIS A 108 21.66 -5.18 12.24
N ASN A 109 21.14 -5.71 13.35
CA ASN A 109 21.94 -6.60 14.19
C ASN A 109 21.87 -8.01 13.60
N GLY A 110 23.04 -8.62 13.35
CA GLY A 110 23.23 -9.83 12.53
C GLY A 110 22.66 -11.15 13.06
N ASN A 111 21.50 -11.11 13.72
CA ASN A 111 20.64 -12.26 13.92
C ASN A 111 19.40 -12.06 13.06
N GLU A 112 19.34 -12.76 11.93
CA GLU A 112 18.13 -12.96 11.13
C GLU A 112 17.10 -13.72 11.99
N SER A 113 16.49 -13.01 12.92
CA SER A 113 15.28 -13.40 13.62
C SER A 113 14.22 -12.45 13.11
N LEU A 114 13.42 -12.98 12.19
CA LEU A 114 12.04 -12.55 11.93
C LEU A 114 11.51 -11.89 13.19
N THR A 115 11.21 -10.59 13.11
CA THR A 115 10.43 -9.78 14.05
C THR A 115 9.78 -10.55 15.22
N ASN A 116 10.59 -10.99 16.19
CA ASN A 116 10.12 -11.36 17.52
C ASN A 116 10.35 -10.13 18.38
N GLY A 117 9.50 -9.13 18.14
CA GLY A 117 9.36 -7.97 19.01
C GLY A 117 8.77 -8.41 20.34
N ASN A 118 9.60 -8.90 21.26
CA ASN A 118 9.33 -8.88 22.70
C ASN A 118 9.43 -7.43 23.21
N SER A 119 8.68 -6.51 22.60
CA SER A 119 8.22 -5.29 23.25
C SER A 119 6.75 -5.54 23.58
N SER A 120 6.49 -5.78 24.85
CA SER A 120 5.15 -5.89 25.45
C SER A 120 4.39 -4.56 25.38
N SER A 121 4.06 -4.18 24.16
CA SER A 121 3.00 -3.25 23.81
C SER A 121 2.47 -3.73 22.46
N GLU A 122 1.39 -4.51 22.51
CA GLU A 122 0.49 -4.74 21.38
C GLU A 122 -0.06 -3.39 20.91
N SER A 123 0.79 -2.57 20.32
CA SER A 123 0.34 -1.46 19.51
C SER A 123 0.14 -2.04 18.12
N HIS A 124 -1.01 -2.69 17.93
CA HIS A 124 -1.62 -2.64 16.60
C HIS A 124 -1.49 -1.19 16.12
N PRO A 125 -1.05 -0.92 14.87
CA PRO A 125 -1.13 0.43 14.35
C PRO A 125 -2.58 0.86 14.60
N ALA A 126 -2.77 1.89 15.43
CA ALA A 126 -4.10 2.28 15.88
C ALA A 126 -4.97 2.35 14.62
N SER A 127 -6.04 1.55 14.57
CA SER A 127 -6.81 1.23 13.36
C SER A 127 -7.21 2.50 12.56
N GLY A 128 -7.26 3.67 13.22
CA GLY A 128 -7.47 4.98 12.60
C GLY A 128 -6.28 5.65 11.91
N GLN A 129 -5.09 5.05 11.80
CA GLN A 129 -3.95 5.66 11.08
C GLN A 129 -3.96 5.38 9.58
N ILE A 130 -4.51 4.22 9.17
CA ILE A 130 -4.63 3.84 7.76
C ILE A 130 -6.01 4.26 7.26
N GLN A 131 -6.08 4.85 6.08
CA GLN A 131 -7.35 5.34 5.52
C GLN A 131 -7.63 4.65 4.19
N ILE A 132 -8.77 3.98 4.07
CA ILE A 132 -9.28 3.49 2.78
C ILE A 132 -10.02 4.66 2.13
N LEU A 133 -9.41 5.27 1.12
CA LEU A 133 -9.98 6.44 0.45
C LEU A 133 -11.13 6.04 -0.48
N CYS A 134 -11.01 4.90 -1.15
CA CYS A 134 -12.06 4.39 -2.02
C CYS A 134 -11.93 2.87 -2.14
N SER A 135 -13.06 2.17 -2.14
CA SER A 135 -13.16 0.74 -2.39
C SER A 135 -14.10 0.52 -3.55
N HIS A 136 -13.65 -0.23 -4.56
CA HIS A 136 -14.45 -0.53 -5.73
C HIS A 136 -14.48 -2.03 -5.99
N GLN A 137 -15.69 -2.56 -6.17
CA GLN A 137 -15.97 -3.95 -6.46
C GLN A 137 -16.65 -4.10 -7.83
N SER A 138 -16.28 -5.13 -8.57
CA SER A 138 -16.82 -5.44 -9.90
C SER A 138 -17.30 -6.88 -9.97
N ASP A 139 -18.41 -7.12 -10.69
CA ASP A 139 -18.92 -8.47 -10.96
C ASP A 139 -18.10 -9.22 -12.03
N THR A 140 -17.20 -8.52 -12.74
CA THR A 140 -16.39 -9.08 -13.83
C THR A 140 -14.91 -9.10 -13.48
N TRP A 141 -14.12 -8.14 -13.98
CA TRP A 141 -12.75 -7.89 -13.60
C TRP A 141 -12.47 -6.40 -13.61
N ILE A 142 -11.52 -5.97 -12.77
CA ILE A 142 -11.09 -4.59 -12.67
C ILE A 142 -9.97 -4.35 -13.66
N LYS A 143 -10.18 -3.39 -14.57
CA LYS A 143 -9.12 -2.91 -15.47
C LYS A 143 -8.35 -1.79 -14.80
N VAL A 144 -7.16 -2.12 -14.32
CA VAL A 144 -6.20 -1.16 -13.77
C VAL A 144 -5.90 -0.07 -14.80
N ASN A 145 -5.78 1.17 -14.33
CA ASN A 145 -5.42 2.33 -15.14
C ASN A 145 -4.56 3.31 -14.33
N ASP A 146 -3.89 4.23 -15.04
CA ASP A 146 -2.97 5.22 -14.44
C ASP A 146 -3.64 6.57 -14.17
N ILE A 147 -4.97 6.65 -14.23
CA ILE A 147 -5.71 7.91 -14.14
C ILE A 147 -6.13 8.14 -12.69
N LEU A 148 -5.18 8.62 -11.88
CA LEU A 148 -5.39 9.07 -10.51
C LEU A 148 -4.71 10.43 -10.32
N SER A 149 -5.45 11.42 -9.83
CA SER A 149 -4.90 12.75 -9.54
C SER A 149 -5.47 13.29 -8.24
N PHE A 150 -4.62 13.46 -7.24
CA PHE A 150 -4.96 14.20 -6.02
C PHE A 150 -5.03 15.70 -6.32
N LEU A 151 -6.05 16.35 -5.78
CA LEU A 151 -6.24 17.79 -5.95
C LEU A 151 -5.58 18.56 -4.80
N PRO A 152 -5.02 19.75 -5.05
CA PRO A 152 -4.54 20.61 -3.99
C PRO A 152 -5.66 20.96 -3.01
N PRO A 153 -5.34 21.19 -1.73
CA PRO A 153 -6.31 21.73 -0.77
C PRO A 153 -6.81 23.09 -1.28
N SER A 154 -8.15 23.26 -1.39
CA SER A 154 -8.75 24.49 -1.89
C SER A 154 -8.54 25.63 -0.90
N SER A 155 -7.81 26.67 -1.31
CA SER A 155 -7.26 27.72 -0.45
C SER A 155 -8.24 28.80 0.02
N THR A 156 -9.54 28.75 -0.31
CA THR A 156 -10.39 29.93 -0.11
C THR A 156 -11.82 29.74 0.42
N GLU A 157 -12.39 28.54 0.55
CA GLU A 157 -13.78 28.40 1.07
C GLU A 157 -14.04 27.21 2.01
N ASP A 158 -13.04 26.35 2.24
CA ASP A 158 -13.17 25.08 2.97
C ASP A 158 -12.48 25.09 4.35
N HIS A 159 -12.35 26.27 5.00
CA HIS A 159 -11.69 26.40 6.31
C HIS A 159 -12.34 25.55 7.44
N ASP A 160 -13.60 25.13 7.26
CA ASP A 160 -14.32 24.23 8.18
C ASP A 160 -14.20 22.72 7.82
N ARG A 161 -13.51 22.36 6.72
CA ARG A 161 -13.33 20.97 6.26
C ARG A 161 -11.86 20.55 6.23
N GLY A 162 -11.09 20.94 7.24
CA GLY A 162 -9.63 20.74 7.33
C GLY A 162 -9.11 19.29 7.31
N ASN A 163 -9.94 18.30 6.99
CA ASN A 163 -9.57 16.88 6.95
C ASN A 163 -10.16 16.13 5.74
N ALA A 164 -10.50 16.82 4.65
CA ALA A 164 -11.02 16.21 3.44
C ALA A 164 -9.94 16.07 2.35
N ILE A 165 -9.83 14.89 1.74
CA ILE A 165 -9.03 14.67 0.53
C ILE A 165 -9.94 14.68 -0.69
N LYS A 166 -9.56 15.42 -1.73
CA LYS A 166 -10.22 15.42 -3.03
C LYS A 166 -9.30 14.83 -4.10
N PHE A 167 -9.83 13.96 -4.94
CA PHE A 167 -9.06 13.36 -6.03
C PHE A 167 -9.96 12.95 -7.20
N ILE A 168 -9.38 12.90 -8.39
CA ILE A 168 -10.00 12.33 -9.58
C ILE A 168 -9.48 10.91 -9.75
N TRP A 169 -10.36 9.94 -9.93
CA TRP A 169 -10.00 8.56 -10.25
C TRP A 169 -10.93 7.98 -11.31
N ALA A 170 -10.37 7.24 -12.27
CA ALA A 170 -11.15 6.62 -13.33
C ALA A 170 -11.66 5.23 -12.92
N SER A 171 -12.97 4.99 -13.13
CA SER A 171 -13.65 3.73 -12.81
C SER A 171 -14.50 3.26 -13.99
N GLU A 172 -14.72 1.94 -14.08
CA GLU A 172 -15.61 1.27 -15.05
C GLU A 172 -16.93 0.81 -14.40
N GLU A 173 -17.36 1.42 -13.29
CA GLU A 173 -18.54 1.00 -12.52
C GLU A 173 -19.86 0.96 -13.30
N THR A 174 -19.97 1.72 -14.40
CA THR A 174 -21.14 1.72 -15.30
C THR A 174 -20.98 0.78 -16.50
N GLY A 175 -19.88 0.04 -16.58
CA GLY A 175 -19.45 -0.74 -17.75
C GLY A 175 -18.57 0.04 -18.73
N TRP A 176 -18.39 1.34 -18.55
CA TRP A 176 -17.50 2.21 -19.35
C TRP A 176 -16.60 3.04 -18.45
N ARG A 177 -15.41 3.39 -18.94
CA ARG A 177 -14.45 4.18 -18.17
C ARG A 177 -14.86 5.65 -18.13
N HIS A 178 -15.14 6.14 -16.94
CA HIS A 178 -15.43 7.56 -16.67
C HIS A 178 -14.51 8.11 -15.59
N LEU A 179 -14.44 9.44 -15.52
CA LEU A 179 -13.75 10.16 -14.46
C LEU A 179 -14.75 10.49 -13.34
N TYR A 180 -14.34 10.26 -12.11
CA TYR A 180 -15.13 10.59 -10.92
C TYR A 180 -14.31 11.50 -10.02
N LEU A 181 -14.96 12.52 -9.46
CA LEU A 181 -14.40 13.37 -8.42
C LEU A 181 -14.83 12.82 -7.05
N TYR A 182 -13.87 12.31 -6.29
CA TYR A 182 -14.07 11.84 -4.94
C TYR A 182 -13.75 12.94 -3.93
N THR A 183 -14.53 13.01 -2.86
CA THR A 183 -14.25 13.83 -1.67
C THR A 183 -14.41 12.92 -0.46
N VAL A 184 -13.31 12.65 0.23
CA VAL A 184 -13.25 11.70 1.35
C VAL A 184 -12.88 12.47 2.60
N GLN A 185 -13.66 12.32 3.66
CA GLN A 185 -13.29 12.80 4.98
C GLN A 185 -12.40 11.77 5.66
N LEU A 186 -11.25 12.21 6.16
CA LEU A 186 -10.35 11.32 6.89
C LEU A 186 -10.85 11.14 8.31
N SER A 187 -10.80 9.90 8.80
CA SER A 187 -11.17 9.59 10.17
C SER A 187 -10.10 10.13 11.12
N SER A 188 -10.50 10.81 12.19
CA SER A 188 -9.54 11.19 13.23
C SER A 188 -9.10 9.93 13.99
N PRO A 189 -7.84 9.85 14.47
CA PRO A 189 -7.37 8.70 15.27
C PRO A 189 -8.22 8.42 16.51
N SER A 190 -8.96 9.42 17.00
CA SER A 190 -9.89 9.32 18.13
C SER A 190 -11.21 8.63 17.83
N GLU A 191 -11.65 8.60 16.56
CA GLU A 191 -12.96 8.06 16.18
C GLU A 191 -12.93 6.54 15.94
N ALA A 192 -11.76 6.00 15.55
CA ALA A 192 -11.57 4.56 15.31
C ALA A 192 -11.69 3.70 16.58
N ASN A 193 -11.60 4.30 17.78
CA ASN A 193 -11.79 3.57 19.05
C ASN A 193 -13.28 3.34 19.40
N ASN A 194 -14.22 3.93 18.67
CA ASN A 194 -15.66 3.82 18.97
C ASN A 194 -16.43 2.93 17.98
N SER A 195 -15.79 2.39 16.93
CA SER A 195 -16.46 1.59 15.90
C SER A 195 -16.38 0.07 16.09
N ASP A 196 -15.67 -0.43 17.12
CA ASP A 196 -15.49 -1.87 17.38
C ASP A 196 -16.63 -2.51 18.19
N VAL A 197 -17.81 -1.88 18.23
CA VAL A 197 -19.04 -2.55 18.70
C VAL A 197 -19.93 -2.84 17.50
N PHE A 198 -19.61 -3.91 16.78
CA PHE A 198 -20.58 -4.60 15.94
C PHE A 198 -21.22 -5.71 16.77
N GLU A 199 -22.44 -5.47 17.26
CA GLU A 199 -23.41 -6.50 17.61
C GLU A 199 -24.03 -7.05 16.32
N GLU A 200 -23.75 -8.31 15.99
CA GLU A 200 -24.68 -9.47 15.98
C GLU A 200 -23.97 -10.73 15.48
#